data_AF-A8PY87-F1
#
_entry.id   AF-A8PY87-F1
#
_cell.length_a   1.000
_cell.length_b   1.000
_cell.length_c   1.000
_cell.angle_alpha   90.00
_cell.angle_beta   90.00
_cell.angle_gamma   90.00
#
_symmetry.space_group_name_H-M   'P 1'
#
loop_
_entity.id
_entity.type
_entity.pdbx_description
1 polymer ?
#
loop_
_entity_poly.entity_id
_entity_poly.type
_entity_poly.pdbx_seq_one_letter_code
_entity_poly.pdbx_strand_id
1 'polypeptide(L)' 'MTDLYRDPWAKREAWRKHPIFSMRYYVRHMFPGLGLGVTAFAVYCFWEKYSKPKPVAHASH' A
#
# COMPACT_ATOMS: atom_id res chain seq x y z
N MET A 1 -14.05 4.06 33.13
CA MET A 1 -14.23 2.69 33.67
C MET A 1 -13.12 1.82 33.12
N THR A 2 -12.00 1.69 33.83
CA THR A 2 -10.98 0.69 33.48
C THR A 2 -11.21 -0.51 34.36
N ASP A 3 -12.12 -1.39 33.93
CA ASP A 3 -12.14 -2.75 34.46
C ASP A 3 -10.89 -3.44 33.91
N LEU A 4 -9.84 -3.50 34.73
CA LEU A 4 -8.59 -4.19 34.39
C LEU A 4 -8.79 -5.69 34.62
N TYR A 5 -9.72 -6.28 33.89
CA TYR A 5 -9.87 -7.73 33.88
C TYR A 5 -8.58 -8.34 33.31
N ARG A 6 -7.81 -8.96 34.21
CA ARG A 6 -6.59 -9.69 33.84
C ARG A 6 -6.97 -11.13 33.58
N ASP A 7 -7.13 -11.46 32.31
CA ASP A 7 -7.42 -12.81 31.86
C ASP A 7 -6.36 -13.81 32.39
N PRO A 8 -6.76 -14.81 33.21
CA PRO A 8 -5.84 -15.80 33.79
C PRO A 8 -5.25 -16.74 32.74
N TRP A 9 -5.88 -16.86 31.56
CA TRP A 9 -5.41 -17.71 30.46
C TRP A 9 -4.57 -16.97 29.42
N ALA A 10 -4.33 -15.66 29.59
CA ALA A 10 -3.61 -14.85 28.61
C ALA A 10 -2.23 -15.43 28.24
N LYS A 11 -1.52 -16.03 29.22
CA LYS A 11 -0.22 -16.70 28.98
C LYS A 11 -0.37 -17.98 28.15
N ARG A 12 -1.46 -18.73 28.33
CA ARG A 12 -1.79 -19.93 27.55
C ARG A 12 -2.23 -19.55 26.14
N GLU A 13 -2.97 -18.46 25.95
CA GLU A 13 -3.42 -18.01 24.64
C GLU A 13 -2.38 -17.17 23.88
N ALA A 14 -1.24 -16.85 24.50
CA ALA A 14 -0.20 -16.01 23.89
C ALA A 14 0.31 -16.55 22.55
N TRP A 15 0.35 -17.87 22.36
CA TRP A 15 0.77 -18.48 21.09
C TRP A 15 -0.14 -18.12 19.91
N ARG A 16 -1.44 -17.86 20.15
CA ARG A 16 -2.40 -17.45 19.11
C ARG A 16 -2.19 -16.01 18.66
N LYS A 17 -1.63 -15.18 19.53
CA LYS A 17 -1.35 -13.76 19.27
C LYS A 17 0.00 -13.58 18.57
N HIS A 18 0.41 -14.56 17.77
CA HIS A 18 1.63 -14.46 16.98
C HIS A 18 1.52 -13.30 15.97
N PRO A 19 2.57 -12.48 15.77
CA PRO A 19 2.52 -11.31 14.89
C PRO A 19 2.13 -11.65 13.43
N ILE A 20 2.35 -12.88 12.99
CA ILE A 20 1.92 -13.38 11.67
C ILE A 20 0.40 -13.38 11.49
N PHE A 21 -0.37 -13.53 12.57
CA PHE A 21 -1.83 -13.54 12.54
C PHE A 21 -2.42 -12.16 12.83
N SER A 22 -1.58 -11.12 12.90
CA SER A 22 -2.05 -9.76 13.13
C SER A 22 -2.72 -9.19 11.88
N MET A 23 -3.76 -8.38 12.06
CA MET A 23 -4.43 -7.68 10.95
C MET A 23 -3.46 -6.82 10.13
N ARG A 24 -2.43 -6.27 10.78
CA ARG A 24 -1.36 -5.52 10.12
C ARG A 24 -0.58 -6.40 9.14
N TYR A 25 -0.28 -7.63 9.51
CA TYR A 25 0.40 -8.58 8.63
C TYR A 25 -0.46 -8.89 7.40
N TYR A 26 -1.76 -9.14 7.57
CA TYR A 26 -2.65 -9.40 6.45
C TYR A 26 -2.77 -8.20 5.50
N VAL A 27 -2.96 -6.98 6.02
CA VAL A 27 -3.08 -5.77 5.19
C VAL A 27 -1.82 -5.52 4.36
N ARG A 28 -0.63 -5.72 4.94
CA ARG A 28 0.63 -5.51 4.22
C ARG A 28 0.85 -6.50 3.06
N HIS A 29 0.26 -7.69 3.14
CA HIS A 29 0.41 -8.73 2.12
C HIS A 29 -0.82 -8.88 1.21
N MET A 30 -1.83 -8.04 1.38
CA MET A 30 -3.09 -8.11 0.62
C MET A 30 -2.90 -7.84 -0.88
N PHE A 31 -1.90 -7.03 -1.25
CA PHE A 31 -1.62 -6.66 -2.63
C PHE A 31 -0.16 -6.91 -3.01
N PRO A 32 0.22 -8.18 -3.26
CA PRO A 32 1.56 -8.48 -3.74
C PRO A 32 1.77 -7.80 -5.10
N GLY A 33 2.85 -7.01 -5.22
CA GLY A 33 3.21 -6.34 -6.47
C GLY A 33 2.51 -5.01 -6.75
N LEU A 34 1.58 -4.54 -5.92
CA LEU A 34 0.94 -3.23 -6.13
C LEU A 34 1.96 -2.08 -6.12
N GLY A 35 2.99 -2.17 -5.29
CA GLY A 35 4.09 -1.19 -5.29
C GLY A 35 4.78 -1.11 -6.66
N LEU A 36 5.12 -2.26 -7.26
CA LEU A 36 5.76 -2.31 -8.58
C LEU A 36 4.82 -1.83 -9.68
N GLY A 37 3.55 -2.22 -9.64
CA GLY A 37 2.53 -1.79 -10.61
C GLY A 37 2.32 -0.29 -10.59
N VAL A 38 2.13 0.30 -9.39
CA VAL A 38 1.98 1.76 -9.23
C VAL A 38 3.23 2.50 -9.70
N THR A 39 4.43 2.01 -9.36
CA THR A 39 5.68 2.62 -9.81
C THR A 39 5.81 2.60 -11.33
N ALA A 40 5.59 1.45 -11.98
CA ALA A 40 5.68 1.33 -13.43
C ALA A 40 4.66 2.24 -14.14
N PHE A 41 3.42 2.27 -13.63
CA PHE A 41 2.37 3.14 -14.13
C PHE A 41 2.74 4.63 -14.00
N ALA A 42 3.26 5.04 -12.84
CA ALA A 42 3.70 6.40 -12.63
C ALA A 42 4.80 6.81 -13.62
N VAL A 43 5.83 5.96 -13.79
CA VAL A 43 6.91 6.18 -14.78
C VAL A 43 6.34 6.34 -16.19
N TYR A 44 5.39 5.50 -16.58
CA TYR A 44 4.70 5.62 -17.88
C TYR A 44 3.96 6.96 -18.02
N CYS A 45 3.18 7.38 -17.02
CA CYS A 45 2.49 8.68 -17.05
C CYS A 45 3.45 9.87 -17.12
N PHE A 46 4.56 9.82 -16.39
CA PHE A 46 5.61 10.84 -16.49
C PHE A 46 6.20 10.87 -17.89
N TRP A 47 6.55 9.71 -18.44
CA TRP A 47 7.08 9.62 -19.79
C TRP A 47 6.10 10.18 -20.83
N GLU A 48 4.83 9.80 -20.78
CA GLU A 48 3.82 10.31 -21.72
C GLU A 48 3.63 11.84 -21.59
N LYS A 49 3.57 12.36 -20.35
CA LYS A 49 3.30 13.78 -20.11
C LYS A 49 4.46 14.68 -20.54
N TYR A 50 5.70 14.22 -20.40
CA TYR A 50 6.88 15.03 -20.67
C TYR A 50 7.56 14.72 -22.01
N SER A 51 7.23 13.60 -22.67
CA SER A 51 7.85 13.24 -23.96
C SER A 51 7.11 13.76 -25.19
N LYS A 52 5.89 14.31 -25.07
CA LYS A 52 5.21 14.94 -26.22
C LYS A 52 5.94 16.24 -26.59
N PRO A 53 6.57 16.35 -27.78
CA PRO A 53 7.06 17.64 -28.23
C PRO A 53 5.86 18.59 -28.35
N LYS A 54 6.01 19.83 -27.88
CA LYS A 54 4.97 20.87 -28.04
C LYS A 54 4.60 20.95 -29.53
N PRO A 55 3.31 20.87 -29.92
CA PRO A 55 2.95 21.13 -31.30
C PRO A 55 3.38 22.55 -31.63
N VAL A 56 4.19 22.68 -32.69
CA VAL A 56 4.47 23.98 -33.31
C VAL A 56 3.12 24.60 -33.68
N ALA A 57 2.81 25.74 -33.08
CA ALA A 57 1.63 26.50 -33.42
C ALA A 57 1.74 26.92 -34.90
N HIS A 58 1.04 26.22 -35.79
CA HIS A 58 0.81 26.73 -37.13
C HIS A 58 -0.09 27.96 -36.97
N ALA A 59 0.52 29.13 -37.08
CA ALA A 59 -0.16 30.40 -37.15
C ALA A 59 -1.22 30.33 -38.26
N SER A 60 -2.49 30.44 -37.86
CA SER A 60 -3.62 30.58 -38.76
C SER A 60 -3.49 31.90 -39.53
N HIS A 61 -3.50 31.80 -40.86
CA HIS A 61 -3.58 32.89 -41.82
C HIS A 61 -5.04 33.10 -42.27
#